data_AF-A0A7R7DSB6-F1
#
_entry.id   AF-A0A7R7DSB6-F1
#
_cell.length_a   1.000
_cell.length_b   1.000
_cell.length_c   1.000
_cell.angle_alpha   90.00
_cell.angle_beta   90.00
_cell.angle_gamma   90.00
#
_symmetry.space_group_name_H-M   'P 1'
#
loop_
_entity.id
_entity.type
_entity.pdbx_description
1 polymer ?
#
loop_
_entity_poly.entity_id
_entity_poly.type
_entity_poly.pdbx_seq_one_letter_code
_entity_poly.pdbx_strand_id
1 'polypeptide(L)'
;MSSTVGAGTATLVDMITDNKSIVAGALEQMVATGGTDALEPLLRDDFVHHKPDSTSSTKAEWLADVRAVPISRLRVEILHLLADGDHVVLHTRRWLDGGGPGIAAVDVWRLDGGLIAEAWELVEPLADVAANLAWWRTDAA
;
A
#
# COMPACT_ATOMS: atom_id res chain seq x y z
N MET A 1 -37.78 -26.84 -15.36
CA MET A 1 -36.57 -26.42 -14.60
C MET A 1 -35.85 -25.41 -15.50
N SER A 2 -36.33 -24.18 -15.63
CA SER A 2 -36.12 -23.02 -14.74
C SER A 2 -34.70 -22.90 -14.22
N SER A 3 -33.84 -22.24 -14.99
CA SER A 3 -32.67 -21.50 -14.49
C SER A 3 -32.42 -20.34 -15.45
N THR A 4 -33.10 -19.23 -15.19
CA THR A 4 -32.76 -17.91 -15.69
C THR A 4 -31.39 -17.55 -15.11
N VAL A 5 -30.36 -17.49 -15.95
CA VAL A 5 -29.10 -16.84 -15.57
C VAL A 5 -29.41 -15.35 -15.51
N GLY A 6 -29.49 -14.83 -14.29
CA GLY A 6 -29.68 -13.41 -14.04
C GLY A 6 -28.53 -12.62 -14.64
N ALA A 7 -28.88 -11.61 -15.43
CA ALA A 7 -27.97 -10.59 -15.89
C ALA A 7 -27.37 -9.85 -14.69
N GLY A 8 -26.10 -10.13 -14.37
CA GLY A 8 -25.29 -9.23 -13.56
C GLY A 8 -24.82 -8.09 -14.45
N THR A 9 -25.52 -6.96 -14.40
CA THR A 9 -25.09 -5.73 -15.04
C THR A 9 -23.80 -5.24 -14.37
N ALA A 10 -22.65 -5.46 -15.01
CA ALA A 10 -21.49 -4.60 -14.76
C ALA A 10 -21.91 -3.17 -15.15
N THR A 11 -22.00 -2.27 -14.17
CA THR A 11 -22.46 -0.90 -14.35
C THR A 11 -21.41 -0.11 -15.13
N LEU A 12 -21.82 0.94 -15.87
CA LEU A 12 -20.99 1.81 -16.73
C LEU A 12 -19.73 2.44 -16.04
N VAL A 13 -19.57 2.25 -14.73
CA VAL A 13 -18.53 2.78 -13.84
C VAL A 13 -17.35 1.81 -13.65
N ASP A 14 -17.44 0.56 -14.13
CA ASP A 14 -16.33 -0.40 -14.16
C ASP A 14 -15.12 0.07 -15.04
N MET A 15 -15.26 1.21 -15.74
CA MET A 15 -14.38 1.63 -16.85
C MET A 15 -13.60 2.95 -16.65
N ILE A 16 -13.64 3.58 -15.47
CA ILE A 16 -12.70 4.65 -15.11
C ILE A 16 -11.69 4.06 -14.12
N THR A 17 -10.72 3.30 -14.65
CA THR A 17 -9.59 2.61 -13.99
C THR A 17 -9.91 1.78 -12.73
N ASP A 18 -9.73 0.46 -12.81
CA ASP A 18 -9.77 -0.45 -11.66
C ASP A 18 -8.83 0.01 -10.51
N ASN A 19 -9.33 0.06 -9.26
CA ASN A 19 -8.61 0.51 -8.07
C ASN A 19 -7.25 -0.19 -7.92
N LYS A 20 -7.23 -1.50 -8.19
CA LYS A 20 -6.00 -2.29 -8.16
C LYS A 20 -4.97 -1.76 -9.16
N SER A 21 -5.43 -1.41 -10.36
CA SER A 21 -4.61 -0.83 -11.42
C SER A 21 -4.14 0.59 -11.11
N ILE A 22 -4.97 1.42 -10.46
CA ILE A 22 -4.56 2.76 -9.96
C ILE A 22 -3.38 2.61 -9.01
N VAL A 23 -3.51 1.74 -8.01
CA VAL A 23 -2.51 1.54 -6.96
C VAL A 23 -1.22 0.92 -7.52
N ALA A 24 -1.33 -0.13 -8.35
CA ALA A 24 -0.16 -0.73 -8.99
C ALA A 24 0.60 0.28 -9.85
N GLY A 25 -0.12 1.03 -10.69
CA GLY A 25 0.47 2.05 -11.55
C GLY A 25 1.16 3.17 -10.76
N ALA A 26 0.54 3.63 -9.67
CA ALA A 26 1.13 4.65 -8.79
C ALA A 26 2.48 4.20 -8.22
N LEU A 27 2.55 2.96 -7.71
CA LEU A 27 3.78 2.40 -7.14
C LEU A 27 4.85 2.15 -8.19
N GLU A 28 4.48 1.60 -9.35
CA GLU A 28 5.40 1.40 -10.47
C GLU A 28 6.01 2.72 -10.92
N GLN A 29 5.20 3.76 -11.09
CA GLN A 29 5.69 5.07 -11.50
C GLN A 29 6.52 5.74 -10.41
N MET A 30 6.15 5.62 -9.13
CA MET A 30 6.94 6.13 -8.01
C MET A 30 8.37 5.54 -8.02
N VAL A 31 8.48 4.22 -8.19
CA VAL A 31 9.77 3.52 -8.25
C VAL A 31 10.52 3.86 -9.54
N ALA A 32 9.84 3.91 -10.68
CA ALA A 32 10.46 4.18 -11.99
C ALA A 32 11.03 5.61 -12.09
N THR A 33 10.31 6.59 -11.53
CA THR A 33 10.72 8.00 -11.52
C THR A 33 11.62 8.34 -10.34
N GLY A 34 11.64 7.52 -9.30
CA GLY A 34 12.42 7.78 -8.09
C GLY A 34 11.86 8.93 -7.25
N GLY A 35 10.55 9.21 -7.34
CA GLY A 35 9.91 10.35 -6.70
C GLY A 35 8.39 10.18 -6.52
N THR A 36 7.76 11.13 -5.85
CA THR A 36 6.33 11.05 -5.48
C THR A 36 5.38 11.65 -6.51
N ASP A 37 5.87 12.17 -7.63
CA ASP A 37 5.09 12.97 -8.59
C ASP A 37 3.89 12.21 -9.19
N ALA A 38 4.00 10.89 -9.31
CA ALA A 38 2.91 10.04 -9.78
C ALA A 38 1.91 9.62 -8.68
N LEU A 39 2.33 9.68 -7.41
CA LEU A 39 1.55 9.25 -6.26
C LEU A 39 0.77 10.40 -5.63
N GLU A 40 1.41 11.56 -5.47
CA GLU A 40 0.83 12.73 -4.81
C GLU A 40 -0.49 13.23 -5.42
N PRO A 41 -0.67 13.26 -6.76
CA PRO A 41 -1.95 13.63 -7.37
C PRO A 41 -3.07 12.62 -7.13
N LEU A 42 -2.73 11.38 -6.76
CA LEU A 42 -3.70 10.33 -6.47
C LEU A 42 -4.15 10.35 -5.01
N LEU A 43 -3.53 11.15 -4.14
CA LEU A 43 -3.97 11.31 -2.76
C LEU A 43 -5.07 12.37 -2.66
N ARG A 44 -6.16 12.07 -1.96
CA ARG A 44 -7.14 13.11 -1.58
C ARG A 44 -6.52 14.16 -0.67
N ASP A 45 -7.10 15.36 -0.68
CA ASP A 45 -6.61 16.44 0.19
C ASP A 45 -6.84 16.16 1.67
N ASP A 46 -7.87 15.39 2.01
CA ASP A 46 -8.19 14.90 3.35
C ASP A 46 -7.57 13.52 3.66
N PHE A 47 -6.54 13.09 2.91
CA PHE A 47 -5.90 11.80 3.12
C PHE A 47 -5.34 11.62 4.53
N VAL A 48 -5.58 10.43 5.10
CA VAL A 48 -5.08 10.00 6.41
C VAL A 48 -4.26 8.72 6.27
N HIS A 49 -3.07 8.72 6.84
CA HIS A 49 -2.23 7.53 6.97
C HIS A 49 -2.18 7.08 8.43
N HIS A 50 -2.46 5.81 8.70
CA HIS A 50 -2.42 5.18 10.01
C HIS A 50 -1.16 4.34 10.17
N LYS A 51 -0.41 4.61 11.25
CA LYS A 51 0.82 3.90 11.59
C LYS A 51 0.56 2.76 12.56
N PRO A 52 1.48 1.77 12.66
CA PRO A 52 1.36 0.65 13.60
C PRO A 52 1.24 1.06 15.08
N ASP A 53 1.75 2.23 15.44
CA ASP A 53 1.73 2.76 16.81
C ASP A 53 0.42 3.49 17.18
N SER A 54 -0.64 3.30 16.37
CA SER A 54 -1.94 3.95 16.52
C SER A 54 -1.95 5.47 16.31
N THR A 55 -0.85 6.05 15.84
CA THR A 55 -0.82 7.46 15.39
C THR A 55 -1.24 7.57 13.94
N SER A 56 -1.67 8.77 13.55
CA SER A 56 -2.02 9.09 12.16
C SER A 56 -1.21 10.28 11.65
N SER A 57 -1.03 10.34 10.33
CA SER A 57 -0.44 11.47 9.63
C SER A 57 -1.36 12.01 8.56
N THR A 58 -1.31 13.32 8.38
CA THR A 58 -1.90 14.02 7.25
C THR A 58 -1.15 13.71 5.95
N LYS A 59 -1.76 14.02 4.79
CA LYS A 59 -1.11 13.98 3.47
C LYS A 59 0.28 14.63 3.45
N ALA A 60 0.40 15.83 4.03
CA ALA A 60 1.65 16.58 4.00
C ALA A 60 2.76 15.90 4.81
N GLU A 61 2.44 15.43 6.01
CA GLU A 61 3.39 14.72 6.89
C GLU A 61 3.83 13.40 6.25
N TRP A 62 2.87 12.63 5.75
CA TRP A 62 3.16 11.33 5.12
C TRP A 62 4.02 11.48 3.86
N LEU A 63 3.71 12.44 2.97
CA LEU A 63 4.55 12.71 1.80
C LEU A 63 5.95 13.20 2.17
N ALA A 64 6.10 13.93 3.28
CA ALA A 64 7.43 14.32 3.77
C ALA A 64 8.25 13.10 4.19
N ASP A 65 7.64 12.15 4.92
CA ASP A 65 8.29 10.90 5.33
C ASP A 65 8.67 10.04 4.11
N VAL A 66 7.76 9.89 3.13
CA VAL A 66 8.02 9.14 1.88
C VAL A 66 9.18 9.77 1.11
N ARG A 67 9.24 11.11 1.00
CA ARG A 67 10.33 11.81 0.30
C ARG A 67 11.67 11.78 1.05
N ALA A 68 11.68 11.48 2.35
CA ALA A 68 12.90 11.27 3.11
C ALA A 68 13.58 9.92 2.77
N VAL A 69 12.83 8.96 2.22
CA VAL A 69 13.38 7.71 1.67
C VAL A 69 14.12 8.02 0.37
N PRO A 70 15.28 7.40 0.10
CA PRO A 70 15.95 7.54 -1.19
C PRO A 70 15.21 6.73 -2.27
N ILE A 71 14.06 7.22 -2.74
CA ILE A 71 13.13 6.50 -3.63
C ILE A 71 13.81 6.03 -4.93
N SER A 72 14.76 6.81 -5.48
CA SER A 72 15.55 6.40 -6.66
C SER A 72 16.33 5.08 -6.49
N ARG A 73 16.61 4.72 -5.24
CA ARG A 73 17.29 3.50 -4.81
C ARG A 73 16.34 2.44 -4.27
N LEU A 74 15.08 2.79 -4.07
CA LEU A 74 14.06 1.89 -3.57
C LEU A 74 13.76 0.81 -4.62
N ARG A 75 13.66 -0.42 -4.14
CA ARG A 75 13.14 -1.56 -4.88
C ARG A 75 11.93 -2.07 -4.14
N VAL A 76 10.88 -2.38 -4.89
CA VAL A 76 9.61 -2.89 -4.38
C VAL A 76 9.28 -4.15 -5.16
N GLU A 77 9.11 -5.24 -4.45
CA GLU A 77 8.57 -6.50 -4.95
C GLU A 77 7.15 -6.64 -4.40
N ILE A 78 6.16 -6.67 -5.28
CA ILE A 78 4.76 -6.90 -4.90
C ILE A 78 4.53 -8.42 -4.86
N LEU A 79 4.33 -8.96 -3.66
CA LEU A 79 4.11 -10.38 -3.43
C LEU A 79 2.62 -10.73 -3.57
N HIS A 80 1.74 -9.88 -3.03
CA HIS A 80 0.29 -9.96 -3.25
C HIS A 80 -0.30 -8.58 -3.49
N LEU A 81 -1.29 -8.54 -4.37
CA LEU A 81 -2.11 -7.36 -4.63
C LEU A 81 -3.56 -7.81 -4.79
N LEU A 82 -4.41 -7.40 -3.84
CA LEU A 82 -5.81 -7.81 -3.73
C LEU A 82 -6.68 -6.56 -3.72
N ALA A 83 -7.89 -6.66 -4.27
CA ALA A 83 -8.87 -5.58 -4.21
C ALA A 83 -10.22 -6.16 -3.79
N ASP A 84 -10.91 -5.45 -2.90
CA ASP A 84 -12.28 -5.74 -2.46
C ASP A 84 -13.02 -4.42 -2.30
N GLY A 85 -14.01 -4.18 -3.17
CA GLY A 85 -14.72 -2.91 -3.24
C GLY A 85 -13.77 -1.71 -3.43
N ASP A 86 -13.79 -0.81 -2.46
CA ASP A 86 -12.98 0.40 -2.41
C ASP A 86 -11.61 0.22 -1.74
N HIS A 87 -11.26 -0.99 -1.30
CA HIS A 87 -10.00 -1.28 -0.64
C HIS A 87 -9.03 -2.07 -1.54
N VAL A 88 -7.76 -1.71 -1.48
CA VAL A 88 -6.63 -2.44 -2.09
C VAL A 88 -5.66 -2.84 -1.00
N VAL A 89 -5.32 -4.13 -0.94
CA VAL A 89 -4.33 -4.68 -0.02
C VAL A 89 -3.06 -5.00 -0.78
N LEU A 90 -1.94 -4.53 -0.26
CA LEU A 90 -0.61 -4.79 -0.80
C LEU A 90 0.20 -5.58 0.22
N HIS A 91 0.86 -6.63 -0.24
CA HIS A 91 1.91 -7.29 0.51
C HIS A 91 3.20 -7.13 -0.29
N THR A 92 4.17 -6.40 0.26
CA THR A 92 5.38 -6.03 -0.45
C THR A 92 6.63 -6.39 0.32
N ARG A 93 7.71 -6.66 -0.41
CA ARG A 93 9.07 -6.61 0.09
C ARG A 93 9.74 -5.38 -0.48
N ARG A 94 10.33 -4.55 0.37
CA ARG A 94 10.96 -3.29 -0.04
C ARG A 94 12.41 -3.23 0.47
N TRP A 95 13.34 -2.73 -0.34
CA TRP A 95 14.75 -2.58 0.08
C TRP A 95 15.44 -1.48 -0.72
N LEU A 96 16.56 -0.98 -0.18
CA LEU A 96 17.44 -0.08 -0.92
C LEU A 96 18.50 -0.89 -1.66
N ASP A 97 18.66 -0.63 -2.95
CA ASP A 97 19.77 -1.17 -3.73
C ASP A 97 21.13 -0.74 -3.13
N GLY A 98 22.14 -1.60 -3.25
CA GLY A 98 23.47 -1.34 -2.66
C GLY A 98 23.62 -1.67 -1.17
N GLY A 99 22.72 -2.49 -0.61
CA GLY A 99 22.93 -3.13 0.71
C GLY A 99 22.25 -2.45 1.90
N GLY A 100 21.13 -1.76 1.70
CA GLY A 100 20.36 -1.17 2.79
C GLY A 100 19.43 -2.17 3.50
N PRO A 101 18.84 -1.78 4.66
CA PRO A 101 17.86 -2.60 5.34
C PRO A 101 16.64 -2.84 4.45
N GLY A 102 16.14 -4.08 4.47
CA GLY A 102 14.90 -4.44 3.80
C GLY A 102 13.76 -4.54 4.80
N ILE A 103 12.54 -4.35 4.30
CA ILE A 103 11.30 -4.49 5.06
C ILE A 103 10.34 -5.42 4.34
N ALA A 104 9.51 -6.12 5.10
CA ALA A 104 8.22 -6.62 4.64
C ALA A 104 7.16 -5.61 5.06
N ALA A 105 6.22 -5.29 4.17
CA ALA A 105 5.14 -4.37 4.46
C ALA A 105 3.81 -4.94 4.00
N VAL A 106 2.78 -4.70 4.80
CA VAL A 106 1.38 -4.88 4.41
C VAL A 106 0.69 -3.53 4.48
N ASP A 107 0.11 -3.12 3.38
CA ASP A 107 -0.65 -1.89 3.26
C ASP A 107 -2.10 -2.22 2.95
N VAL A 108 -3.02 -1.45 3.53
CA VAL A 108 -4.42 -1.41 3.13
C VAL A 108 -4.73 0.01 2.71
N TRP A 109 -5.11 0.24 1.46
CA TRP A 109 -5.44 1.56 0.93
C TRP A 109 -6.90 1.60 0.54
N ARG A 110 -7.65 2.56 1.08
CA ARG A 110 -9.03 2.83 0.68
C ARG A 110 -9.04 3.95 -0.35
N LEU A 111 -9.79 3.74 -1.43
CA LEU A 111 -9.98 4.72 -2.50
C LEU A 111 -11.40 5.30 -2.44
N ASP A 112 -11.55 6.57 -2.76
CA ASP A 112 -12.85 7.23 -2.94
C ASP A 112 -12.78 8.10 -4.20
N GLY A 113 -13.65 7.81 -5.17
CA GLY A 113 -13.66 8.50 -6.46
C GLY A 113 -12.37 8.34 -7.27
N GLY A 114 -11.67 7.20 -7.14
CA GLY A 114 -10.40 6.93 -7.83
C GLY A 114 -9.17 7.60 -7.19
N LEU A 115 -9.33 8.21 -6.02
CA LEU A 115 -8.24 8.80 -5.23
C LEU A 115 -8.05 8.04 -3.93
N ILE A 116 -6.80 7.88 -3.49
CA ILE A 116 -6.44 7.27 -2.22
C ILE A 116 -6.87 8.22 -1.10
N ALA A 117 -7.83 7.76 -0.31
CA ALA A 117 -8.45 8.52 0.76
C ALA A 117 -7.84 8.19 2.13
N GLU A 118 -7.39 6.95 2.32
CA GLU A 118 -6.94 6.48 3.61
C GLU A 118 -6.00 5.29 3.44
N ALA A 119 -4.99 5.19 4.29
CA ALA A 119 -4.02 4.10 4.26
C ALA A 119 -3.72 3.60 5.67
N TRP A 120 -3.58 2.29 5.82
CA TRP A 120 -3.02 1.63 6.99
C TRP A 120 -1.78 0.87 6.58
N GLU A 121 -0.70 0.99 7.34
CA GLU A 121 0.56 0.31 7.05
C GLU A 121 1.01 -0.51 8.26
N LEU A 122 1.49 -1.72 7.98
CA LEU A 122 2.32 -2.51 8.88
C LEU A 122 3.68 -2.70 8.23
N VAL A 123 4.75 -2.29 8.93
CA VAL A 123 6.13 -2.46 8.45
C VAL A 123 6.90 -3.33 9.43
N GLU A 124 7.55 -4.36 8.91
CA GLU A 124 8.45 -5.22 9.64
C GLU A 124 9.86 -5.17 9.03
N PRO A 125 10.88 -4.70 9.78
CA PRO A 125 12.26 -4.84 9.36
C PRO A 125 12.65 -6.31 9.21
N LEU A 126 13.22 -6.68 8.05
CA LEU A 126 13.62 -8.06 7.79
C LEU A 126 14.71 -8.57 8.75
N ALA A 127 15.46 -7.65 9.37
CA ALA A 127 16.46 -7.98 10.39
C ALA A 127 15.82 -8.43 11.72
N ASP A 128 14.58 -8.01 11.99
CA ASP A 128 13.90 -8.24 13.28
C ASP A 128 12.88 -9.38 13.22
N VAL A 129 12.62 -9.95 12.03
CA VAL A 129 11.64 -11.03 11.80
C VAL A 129 11.80 -12.18 12.80
N ALA A 130 13.03 -12.61 13.05
CA ALA A 130 13.27 -13.72 13.98
C ALA A 130 12.80 -13.42 15.41
N ALA A 131 12.97 -12.17 15.87
CA ALA A 131 12.52 -11.73 17.19
C ALA A 131 10.99 -11.54 17.21
N ASN A 132 10.43 -10.92 16.17
CA ASN A 132 9.00 -10.66 16.07
C ASN A 132 8.17 -11.95 15.96
N LEU A 133 8.66 -12.99 15.26
CA LEU A 133 8.04 -14.32 15.22
C LEU A 133 8.08 -15.07 16.56
N ALA A 134 8.59 -14.44 17.62
CA ALA A 134 8.58 -14.96 18.97
C ALA A 134 7.87 -14.02 19.97
N TRP A 135 7.10 -13.03 19.51
CA TRP A 135 6.53 -11.97 20.37
C TRP A 135 5.65 -12.49 21.52
N TRP A 136 5.02 -13.66 21.34
CA TRP A 136 4.19 -14.31 22.36
C TRP A 136 4.99 -15.18 23.34
N ARG A 137 6.29 -15.41 23.08
CA ARG A 137 7.17 -16.09 24.02
C ARG A 137 7.44 -15.12 25.16
N THR A 138 6.68 -15.28 26.23
CA THR A 138 7.10 -14.78 27.54
C THR A 138 8.31 -15.61 27.93
N ASP A 139 9.47 -14.99 28.21
CA ASP A 139 10.57 -15.72 28.83
C ASP A 139 10.06 -16.41 30.10
N ALA A 140 9.89 -17.73 30.02
CA ALA A 140 9.37 -18.56 31.10
C ALA A 140 10.02 -19.95 31.05
N ALA A 141 11.30 -19.98 31.42
CA ALA A 141 11.87 -20.85 32.46
C ALA A 141 13.34 -20.47 32.70
#